data_AF-A0A7X5L302-F1
#
_entry.id   AF-A0A7X5L302-F1
#
_cell.length_a   1.000
_cell.length_b   1.000
_cell.length_c   1.000
_cell.angle_alpha   90.00
_cell.angle_beta   90.00
_cell.angle_gamma   90.00
#
_symmetry.space_group_name_H-M   'P 1'
#
loop_
_entity.id
_entity.type
_entity.pdbx_description
1 polymer ?
#
loop_
_entity_poly.entity_id
_entity_poly.type
_entity_poly.pdbx_seq_one_letter_code
_entity_poly.pdbx_strand_id
1 'polypeptide(L)'
;MICRDEAEVVDRLCILGDKFRDLFCQRKYAEALFTYHTASTVAVFMDADYDLLNFLFGHGNTEETDEKGLFNREWVSRAHFECLKRGQNAPYIYLEKEDMVRILESL
;
A
#
# COMPACT_ATOMS: atom_id res chain seq x y z
N MET A 1 -16.50 -18.33 4.65
CA MET A 1 -16.24 -18.35 6.09
C MET A 1 -14.81 -17.87 6.25
N ILE A 2 -14.62 -16.59 6.54
CA ILE A 2 -13.28 -16.00 6.72
C ILE A 2 -12.72 -16.63 8.00
N CYS A 3 -11.61 -17.36 7.89
CA CYS A 3 -10.92 -17.86 9.08
C CYS A 3 -10.48 -16.65 9.90
N ARG A 4 -10.55 -16.72 11.24
CA ARG A 4 -10.29 -15.58 12.14
C ARG A 4 -8.97 -14.85 11.82
N ASP A 5 -7.97 -15.57 11.32
CA ASP A 5 -6.65 -15.05 10.94
C ASP A 5 -6.69 -14.21 9.64
N GLU A 6 -7.54 -14.57 8.69
CA GLU A 6 -7.68 -13.87 7.41
C GLU A 6 -8.37 -12.51 7.61
N ALA A 7 -9.39 -12.44 8.49
CA ALA A 7 -10.02 -11.18 8.86
C ALA A 7 -9.03 -10.21 9.52
N GLU A 8 -8.17 -10.71 10.42
CA GLU A 8 -7.14 -9.88 11.05
C GLU A 8 -6.12 -9.35 10.02
N VAL A 9 -5.73 -10.18 9.05
CA VAL A 9 -4.84 -9.75 7.97
C VAL A 9 -5.49 -8.67 7.11
N VAL A 10 -6.77 -8.81 6.75
CA VAL A 10 -7.51 -7.80 5.99
C VAL A 10 -7.62 -6.49 6.76
N ASP A 11 -7.88 -6.53 8.07
CA ASP A 11 -7.89 -5.32 8.91
C ASP A 11 -6.53 -4.61 8.88
N ARG A 12 -5.42 -5.35 9.00
CA ARG A 12 -4.06 -4.78 8.89
C ARG A 12 -3.77 -4.21 7.50
N LEU A 13 -4.28 -4.82 6.43
CA LEU A 13 -4.18 -4.28 5.06
C LEU A 13 -4.94 -2.96 4.92
N CYS A 14 -6.10 -2.82 5.56
CA CYS A 14 -6.84 -1.56 5.59
C CYS A 14 -6.03 -0.47 6.31
N ILE A 15 -5.45 -0.80 7.46
CA ILE A 15 -4.61 0.14 8.24
C ILE A 15 -3.37 0.57 7.44
N LEU A 16 -2.76 -0.33 6.66
CA LEU A 16 -1.69 0.03 5.72
C LEU A 16 -2.15 1.01 4.64
N GLY A 17 -3.39 0.91 4.17
CA GLY A 17 -4.01 1.85 3.24
C GLY A 17 -4.19 3.24 3.86
N ASP A 18 -4.68 3.34 5.09
CA ASP A 18 -4.76 4.61 5.82
C ASP A 18 -3.37 5.19 6.07
N LYS A 19 -2.41 4.35 6.46
CA LYS A 19 -1.02 4.76 6.69
C LYS A 19 -0.36 5.29 5.42
N PHE A 20 -0.62 4.65 4.27
CA PHE A 20 -0.17 5.14 2.97
C PHE A 20 -0.61 6.58 2.74
N ARG A 21 -1.91 6.86 2.93
CA ARG A 21 -2.49 8.19 2.74
C ARG A 21 -1.81 9.22 3.65
N ASP A 22 -1.62 8.89 4.92
CA ASP A 22 -1.01 9.78 5.89
C ASP A 22 0.45 10.09 5.55
N LEU A 23 1.25 9.07 5.22
CA LEU A 23 2.65 9.21 4.83
C LEU A 23 2.80 10.00 3.53
N PHE A 24 1.90 9.77 2.57
CA PHE A 24 1.86 10.52 1.32
C PHE A 24 1.59 12.01 1.57
N CYS A 25 0.59 12.34 2.39
CA CYS A 25 0.27 13.71 2.78
C CYS A 25 1.45 14.40 3.49
N GLN A 26 2.23 13.65 4.27
CA GLN A 26 3.45 14.12 4.93
C GLN A 26 4.68 14.19 3.98
N ARG A 27 4.52 13.86 2.69
CA ARG A 27 5.60 13.82 1.68
C ARG A 27 6.72 12.81 1.99
N LYS A 28 6.40 11.81 2.82
CA LYS A 28 7.26 10.66 3.16
C LYS A 28 7.06 9.56 2.13
N TYR A 29 7.43 9.84 0.88
CA TYR A 29 7.06 9.01 -0.27
C TYR A 29 7.67 7.60 -0.25
N ALA A 30 8.91 7.44 0.24
CA ALA A 30 9.53 6.13 0.38
C ALA A 30 8.79 5.25 1.41
N GLU A 31 8.46 5.84 2.57
CA GLU A 31 7.66 5.18 3.62
C GLU A 31 6.25 4.83 3.10
N ALA A 32 5.62 5.72 2.34
CA ALA A 32 4.31 5.46 1.73
C ALA A 32 4.40 4.30 0.72
N LEU A 33 5.38 4.30 -0.19
CA LEU A 33 5.55 3.18 -1.13
C LEU A 33 5.82 1.87 -0.40
N PHE A 34 6.55 1.89 0.71
CA PHE A 34 6.74 0.70 1.53
C PHE A 34 5.40 0.10 1.99
N THR A 35 4.46 0.89 2.52
CA THR A 35 3.16 0.37 2.94
C THR A 35 2.35 -0.21 1.77
N TYR A 36 2.37 0.44 0.61
CA TYR A 36 1.74 -0.08 -0.61
C TYR A 36 2.32 -1.43 -1.05
N HIS A 37 3.65 -1.54 -1.12
CA HIS A 37 4.32 -2.76 -1.56
C HIS A 37 4.16 -3.90 -0.55
N THR A 38 4.18 -3.60 0.75
CA THR A 38 3.86 -4.58 1.79
C THR A 38 2.43 -5.10 1.62
N ALA A 39 1.45 -4.22 1.46
CA ALA A 39 0.06 -4.62 1.27
C ALA A 39 -0.11 -5.46 -0.01
N SER A 40 0.49 -5.06 -1.12
CA SER A 40 0.47 -5.80 -2.38
C SER A 40 1.10 -7.19 -2.24
N THR A 41 2.23 -7.28 -1.54
CA THR A 41 2.93 -8.56 -1.32
C THR A 41 2.09 -9.50 -0.47
N VAL A 42 1.53 -9.00 0.65
CA VAL A 42 0.68 -9.79 1.54
C VAL A 42 -0.59 -10.25 0.83
N ALA A 43 -1.25 -9.38 0.05
CA ALA A 43 -2.43 -9.74 -0.73
C ALA A 43 -2.15 -10.88 -1.73
N VAL A 44 -0.97 -10.90 -2.35
CA VAL A 44 -0.55 -12.02 -3.20
C VAL A 44 -0.32 -13.29 -2.38
N PHE A 45 0.37 -13.21 -1.24
CA PHE A 45 0.67 -14.40 -0.42
C PHE A 45 -0.54 -15.03 0.24
N MET A 46 -1.61 -14.26 0.47
CA MET A 46 -2.87 -14.77 0.99
C MET A 46 -3.81 -15.29 -0.10
N ASP A 47 -3.37 -15.29 -1.37
CA ASP A 47 -4.21 -15.61 -2.53
C ASP A 47 -5.53 -14.80 -2.52
N ALA A 48 -5.43 -13.48 -2.26
CA ALA A 48 -6.58 -12.60 -2.16
C ALA A 48 -7.48 -12.69 -3.41
N ASP A 49 -8.79 -12.78 -3.18
CA ASP A 49 -9.76 -12.82 -4.27
C ASP A 49 -9.85 -11.48 -5.02
N TYR A 50 -10.56 -11.51 -6.15
CA TYR A 50 -10.70 -10.34 -7.01
C TYR A 50 -11.34 -9.17 -6.27
N ASP A 51 -12.36 -9.42 -5.45
CA ASP A 51 -13.09 -8.38 -4.72
C ASP A 51 -12.19 -7.67 -3.71
N LEU A 52 -11.39 -8.41 -2.95
CA LEU A 52 -10.42 -7.86 -2.01
C LEU A 52 -9.31 -7.09 -2.74
N LEU A 53 -8.78 -7.62 -3.85
CA LEU A 53 -7.77 -6.92 -4.65
C LEU A 53 -8.31 -5.59 -5.20
N ASN A 54 -9.57 -5.55 -5.62
CA ASN A 54 -10.21 -4.34 -6.11
C ASN A 54 -10.45 -3.32 -4.99
N PHE A 55 -10.93 -3.79 -3.84
CA PHE A 55 -11.10 -2.95 -2.66
C PHE A 55 -9.78 -2.28 -2.24
N LEU A 56 -8.67 -3.03 -2.26
CA LEU A 56 -7.36 -2.51 -1.87
C LEU A 56 -6.74 -1.61 -2.95
N PHE A 57 -6.72 -2.05 -4.22
CA PHE A 57 -5.87 -1.45 -5.26
C PHE A 57 -6.63 -0.80 -6.44
N GLY A 58 -7.95 -0.93 -6.46
CA GLY A 58 -8.83 -0.41 -7.50
C GLY A 58 -8.68 -1.11 -8.85
N HIS A 59 -9.59 -0.80 -9.77
CA HIS A 59 -9.55 -1.31 -11.15
C HIS A 59 -8.57 -0.53 -12.03
N GLY A 60 -8.01 -1.21 -13.03
CA GLY A 60 -7.15 -0.60 -14.06
C GLY A 60 -7.83 -0.38 -15.39
N ASN A 61 -8.98 -1.01 -15.64
CA ASN A 61 -9.66 -1.03 -16.92
C ASN A 61 -11.16 -1.22 -16.68
N THR A 62 -11.93 -0.15 -16.65
CA THR A 62 -13.33 -0.10 -17.11
C THR A 62 -13.80 1.34 -17.01
N GLU A 63 -14.30 1.87 -18.12
CA GLU A 63 -14.84 3.23 -18.24
C GLU A 63 -16.07 3.50 -17.34
N GLU A 64 -16.51 2.53 -16.53
CA GLU A 64 -17.75 2.56 -15.76
C GLU A 64 -17.61 2.72 -14.24
N THR A 65 -16.44 2.48 -13.63
CA THR A 65 -16.29 2.65 -12.18
C THR A 65 -14.90 3.20 -11.82
N ASP A 66 -14.89 4.50 -11.53
CA ASP A 66 -13.76 5.26 -10.98
C ASP A 66 -13.49 4.88 -9.50
N GLU A 67 -13.68 3.60 -9.15
CA GLU A 67 -13.53 3.09 -7.79
C GLU A 67 -12.05 3.05 -7.43
N LYS A 68 -11.61 4.16 -6.84
CA LYS A 68 -10.27 4.29 -6.26
C LYS A 68 -10.19 3.36 -5.05
N GLY A 69 -9.43 2.27 -5.17
CA GLY A 69 -9.09 1.42 -4.04
C GLY A 69 -8.34 2.20 -2.95
N LEU A 70 -8.21 1.62 -1.76
CA LEU A 70 -7.53 2.24 -0.61
C LEU A 70 -6.15 2.82 -0.98
N PHE A 71 -5.41 2.11 -1.83
CA PHE A 71 -4.18 2.59 -2.43
C PHE A 71 -4.47 3.29 -3.76
N ASN A 72 -4.75 4.60 -3.70
CA ASN A 72 -5.00 5.42 -4.87
C ASN A 72 -3.83 5.34 -5.88
N ARG A 73 -4.09 4.82 -7.08
CA ARG A 73 -3.09 4.61 -8.14
C ARG A 73 -2.36 5.88 -8.57
N GLU A 74 -3.06 7.01 -8.65
CA GLU A 74 -2.45 8.30 -9.01
C GLU A 74 -1.45 8.73 -7.94
N TRP A 75 -1.77 8.48 -6.67
CA TRP A 75 -0.89 8.81 -5.55
C TRP A 75 0.30 7.86 -5.49
N VAL A 76 0.10 6.57 -5.72
CA VAL A 76 1.20 5.58 -5.83
C VAL A 76 2.17 5.99 -6.95
N SER A 77 1.63 6.30 -8.15
CA SER A 77 2.44 6.77 -9.29
C SER A 77 3.20 8.04 -8.96
N ARG A 78 2.54 9.02 -8.33
CA ARG A 78 3.17 10.26 -7.90
C ARG A 78 4.23 10.04 -6.83
N ALA A 79 4.01 9.14 -5.89
CA ALA A 79 5.00 8.80 -4.86
C ALA A 79 6.26 8.19 -5.51
N HIS A 80 6.10 7.29 -6.49
CA HIS A 80 7.22 6.77 -7.28
C HIS A 80 7.98 7.90 -7.99
N PHE A 81 7.28 8.79 -8.68
CA PHE A 81 7.90 9.91 -9.37
C PHE A 81 8.69 10.84 -8.44
N GLU A 82 8.14 11.15 -7.26
CA GLU A 82 8.82 11.98 -6.27
C GLU A 82 10.04 11.27 -5.65
N CYS A 83 10.00 9.95 -5.47
CA CYS A 83 11.17 9.17 -5.06
C CYS A 83 12.27 9.24 -6.14
N LEU A 84 11.92 9.02 -7.41
CA LEU A 84 12.87 9.13 -8.53
C LEU A 84 13.54 10.50 -8.59
N LYS A 85 12.78 11.59 -8.43
CA LYS A 85 13.34 12.96 -8.37
C LYS A 85 14.36 13.16 -7.25
N ARG A 86 14.21 12.44 -6.14
CA ARG A 86 15.09 12.51 -4.97
C ARG A 86 16.28 11.54 -5.06
N GLY A 87 16.45 10.85 -6.20
CA GLY A 87 17.45 9.79 -6.36
C GLY A 87 17.09 8.50 -5.62
N GLN A 88 15.85 8.39 -5.11
CA GLN A 88 15.36 7.24 -4.37
C GLN A 88 14.79 6.15 -5.31
N ASN A 89 15.62 5.66 -6.23
CA ASN A 89 15.20 4.78 -7.34
C ASN A 89 14.68 3.40 -6.91
N ALA A 90 15.05 2.96 -5.70
CA ALA A 90 14.53 1.78 -5.05
C ALA A 90 14.05 2.19 -3.65
N PRO A 91 12.77 2.57 -3.48
CA PRO A 91 12.29 3.25 -2.28
C PRO A 91 12.56 2.48 -0.98
N TYR A 92 12.60 1.15 -1.06
CA TYR A 92 12.91 0.25 0.07
C TYR A 92 14.40 0.18 0.44
N ILE A 93 15.32 0.49 -0.48
CA ILE A 93 16.77 0.49 -0.19
C ILE A 93 17.15 1.69 0.70
N TYR A 94 16.33 2.73 0.71
CA TYR A 94 16.55 3.95 1.51
C TYR A 94 15.84 3.94 2.86
N LEU A 95 15.09 2.88 3.18
CA LEU A 95 14.52 2.70 4.50
C LEU A 95 15.47 1.81 5.30
N GLU A 96 15.89 2.27 6.46
CA GLU A 96 16.59 1.42 7.40
C GLU A 96 15.61 0.40 7.98
N LYS A 97 16.14 -0.73 8.46
CA LYS A 97 15.33 -1.79 9.07
C LYS A 97 14.43 -1.23 10.18
N GLU A 98 14.96 -0.30 10.97
CA GLU A 98 14.27 0.34 12.08
C GLU A 98 13.07 1.17 11.61
N ASP A 99 13.17 1.84 10.44
CA ASP A 99 12.05 2.58 9.87
C ASP A 99 10.94 1.64 9.41
N MET A 100 11.30 0.51 8.77
CA MET A 100 10.33 -0.50 8.35
C MET A 100 9.60 -1.11 9.55
N VAL A 101 10.35 -1.51 10.59
CA VAL A 101 9.77 -2.08 11.82
C VAL A 101 8.83 -1.06 12.49
N ARG A 102 9.25 0.19 12.62
CA ARG A 102 8.40 1.25 13.21
C ARG A 102 7.10 1.45 12.44
N ILE A 103 7.13 1.36 11.11
CA ILE A 103 5.92 1.46 10.29
C ILE A 103 4.99 0.27 10.57
N LEU A 104 5.53 -0.95 10.61
CA LEU A 104 4.75 -2.17 10.80
C LEU A 104 4.23 -2.37 12.24
N GLU A 105 4.97 -1.92 13.26
CA GLU A 105 4.54 -1.93 14.66
C GLU A 105 3.46 -0.88 14.96
N SER A 106 3.26 0.08 14.04
CA SER A 106 2.22 1.10 14.16
C SER A 106 0.88 0.70 13.53
N LEU A 107 0.77 -0.57 13.09
CA LEU A 107 -0.43 -1.17 12.52
C LEU A 107 -1.33 -1.76 13.60
#